data_AF-A0A7W9CY26-F1
#
_entry.id   AF-A0A7W9CY26-F1
#
_cell.length_a   1.000
_cell.length_b   1.000
_cell.length_c   1.000
_cell.angle_alpha   90.00
_cell.angle_beta   90.00
_cell.angle_gamma   90.00
#
_symmetry.space_group_name_H-M   'P 1'
#
loop_
_entity.id
_entity.type
_entity.pdbx_description
1 polymer ?
#
loop_
_entity_poly.entity_id
_entity_poly.type
_entity_poly.pdbx_seq_one_letter_code
_entity_poly.pdbx_strand_id
1 'polypeptide(L)'
;MNVIDRQIDLASTSAHITQRAEALSARLRAVGERAFPPMAQKSLRSFTSGEVAEIVGVSDGYLRQLSLDGLGPSPDLGNAGRRSYSLEQINELRQYLAGARPKEASRFWPRRRHGEKLQVITVANFKGGSAKTTTSVYLAQGLALQGYRVLAIDLDPQASLSAMFGYQPEFDVAENTTLYGALRYDDQRVPMKKIVRPTYFTGISIVPGNLELMEFEHQTPRYMLQNRGRPEDLFFRRVAGAISQVENDFDVVVVDCPPQLGFLTMGALNAATGMIVTVHPQMVDVASMSQFLLMTSDLVSVIEEAGGRLDYDFLRFLVTRHDPRDVPEQEIVGLLRDVFAGDVMAAAAWKSTAIANAGLTKQSLYELSRGAVGRTTYDRAMESINAVNQEVIELINKVWGR
;
A
#
# COMPACT_ATOMS: atom_id res chain seq x y z
N MET A 1 14.25 66.95 18.74
CA MET A 1 12.80 66.92 18.40
C MET A 1 12.69 66.60 16.93
N ASN A 2 12.17 65.47 16.44
CA ASN A 2 11.78 64.20 17.03
C ASN A 2 12.08 63.13 15.98
N VAL A 3 12.79 62.09 16.41
CA VAL A 3 12.91 60.81 15.71
C VAL A 3 11.56 60.13 15.89
N ILE A 4 10.76 60.04 14.82
CA ILE A 4 9.61 59.15 14.80
C ILE A 4 10.12 57.81 14.28
N ASP A 5 10.30 56.95 15.25
CA ASP A 5 10.55 55.52 15.16
C ASP A 5 9.56 54.85 14.20
N ARG A 6 10.04 54.44 13.03
CA ARG A 6 9.40 53.42 12.20
C ARG A 6 10.24 52.15 12.34
N GLN A 7 10.12 51.49 13.49
CA GLN A 7 10.40 50.06 13.59
C GLN A 7 9.33 49.33 12.76
N ILE A 8 9.61 49.15 11.47
CA ILE A 8 8.95 48.11 10.68
C ILE A 8 9.56 46.81 11.17
N ASP A 9 8.79 46.10 11.98
CA ASP A 9 9.08 44.76 12.47
C ASP A 9 9.19 43.82 11.26
N LEU A 10 10.43 43.67 10.74
CA LEU A 10 10.77 42.76 9.65
C LEU A 10 10.87 41.33 10.18
N ALA A 11 9.75 40.82 10.72
CA ALA A 11 9.56 39.39 10.76
C ALA A 11 9.68 38.90 9.30
N SER A 12 10.67 38.05 9.01
CA SER A 12 10.90 37.55 7.66
C SER A 12 9.61 36.93 7.11
N THR A 13 9.38 37.01 5.81
CA THR A 13 8.23 36.36 5.17
C THR A 13 8.11 34.89 5.57
N SER A 14 9.26 34.22 5.78
CA SER A 14 9.33 32.85 6.30
C SER A 14 8.76 32.72 7.72
N ALA A 15 9.09 33.61 8.65
CA ALA A 15 8.54 33.61 10.01
C ALA A 15 7.03 33.80 10.01
N HIS A 16 6.53 34.73 9.17
CA HIS A 16 5.09 35.01 9.08
C HIS A 16 4.31 33.87 8.40
N ILE A 17 4.89 33.17 7.41
CA ILE A 17 4.31 31.95 6.83
C ILE A 17 4.28 30.81 7.87
N THR A 18 5.38 30.61 8.60
CA THR A 18 5.50 29.56 9.62
C THR A 18 4.46 29.74 10.73
N GLN A 19 4.35 30.95 11.28
CA GLN A 19 3.35 31.28 12.31
C GLN A 19 1.91 31.01 11.83
N ARG A 20 1.60 31.34 10.56
CA ARG A 20 0.29 31.07 9.97
C ARG A 20 0.05 29.58 9.77
N ALA A 21 1.05 28.83 9.33
CA ALA A 21 0.97 27.38 9.16
C ALA A 21 0.76 26.67 10.50
N GLU A 22 1.50 27.06 11.55
CA GLU A 22 1.33 26.55 12.91
C GLU A 22 -0.07 26.85 13.48
N ALA A 23 -0.56 28.08 13.31
CA ALA A 23 -1.90 28.47 13.76
C ALA A 23 -3.01 27.69 13.03
N LEU A 24 -2.83 27.45 11.72
CA LEU A 24 -3.76 26.63 10.93
C LEU A 24 -3.71 25.16 11.38
N SER A 25 -2.53 24.59 11.56
CA SER A 25 -2.34 23.22 12.05
C SER A 25 -2.96 23.02 13.43
N ALA A 26 -2.77 23.96 14.36
CA ALA A 26 -3.39 23.93 15.68
C ALA A 26 -4.92 23.97 15.62
N ARG A 27 -5.50 24.78 14.73
CA ARG A 27 -6.95 24.81 14.49
C ARG A 27 -7.46 23.52 13.86
N LEU A 28 -6.75 22.98 12.87
CA LEU A 28 -7.08 21.71 12.24
C LEU A 28 -7.04 20.57 13.26
N ARG A 29 -6.07 20.55 14.18
CA ARG A 29 -6.00 19.60 15.30
C ARG A 29 -7.23 19.71 16.19
N ALA A 30 -7.58 20.92 16.62
CA ALA A 30 -8.75 21.16 17.47
C ALA A 30 -10.08 20.82 16.77
N VAL A 31 -10.17 20.99 15.45
CA VAL A 31 -11.33 20.58 14.65
C VAL A 31 -11.34 19.06 14.46
N GLY A 32 -10.18 18.46 14.19
CA GLY A 32 -9.99 17.01 14.07
C GLY A 32 -10.45 16.28 15.33
N GLU A 33 -9.98 16.71 16.50
CA GLU A 33 -10.37 16.17 17.82
C GLU A 33 -11.88 16.29 18.11
N ARG A 34 -12.56 17.28 17.54
CA ARG A 34 -14.01 17.50 17.70
C ARG A 34 -14.86 16.70 16.70
N ALA A 35 -14.39 16.56 15.47
CA ALA A 35 -15.10 15.84 14.40
C ALA A 35 -14.86 14.32 14.47
N PHE A 36 -13.69 13.92 14.96
CA PHE A 36 -13.27 12.54 15.19
C PHE A 36 -12.62 12.50 16.57
N PRO A 37 -13.33 12.06 17.64
CA PRO A 37 -12.74 12.02 18.96
C PRO A 37 -11.43 11.20 18.92
N PRO A 38 -10.38 11.58 19.68
CA PRO A 38 -9.05 10.93 19.63
C PRO A 38 -9.05 9.42 19.92
N MET A 39 -10.19 8.85 20.34
CA MET A 39 -10.40 7.42 20.58
C MET A 39 -11.23 6.71 19.49
N ALA A 40 -11.73 7.40 18.45
CA ALA A 40 -12.38 6.77 17.31
C ALA A 40 -11.32 6.14 16.38
N GLN A 41 -10.62 5.14 16.88
CA GLN A 41 -9.73 4.32 16.07
C GLN A 41 -10.58 3.50 15.11
N LYS A 42 -10.19 3.51 13.83
CA LYS A 42 -10.76 2.57 12.86
C LYS A 42 -10.58 1.15 13.41
N SER A 43 -11.58 0.31 13.22
CA SER A 43 -11.51 -1.12 13.50
C SER A 43 -11.98 -1.88 12.29
N LEU A 44 -11.38 -3.04 12.05
CA LEU A 44 -11.85 -3.95 11.02
C LEU A 44 -13.10 -4.67 11.53
N ARG A 45 -14.13 -4.76 10.69
CA ARG A 45 -15.34 -5.51 11.03
C ARG A 45 -15.04 -6.99 11.27
N SER A 46 -15.88 -7.65 12.06
CA SER A 46 -15.88 -9.12 12.13
C SER A 46 -16.50 -9.73 10.86
N PHE A 47 -16.11 -10.97 10.57
CA PHE A 47 -16.54 -11.74 9.41
C PHE A 47 -17.51 -12.83 9.84
N THR A 48 -18.57 -13.03 9.08
CA THR A 48 -19.54 -14.10 9.32
C THR A 48 -18.91 -15.48 9.06
N SER A 49 -19.46 -16.53 9.68
CA SER A 49 -18.99 -17.91 9.46
C SER A 49 -18.89 -18.30 7.97
N GLY A 50 -19.82 -17.83 7.12
CA GLY A 50 -19.77 -18.07 5.67
C GLY A 50 -18.62 -17.35 4.97
N GLU A 51 -18.34 -16.10 5.34
CA GLU A 51 -17.19 -15.34 4.80
C GLU A 51 -15.87 -15.99 5.25
N VAL A 52 -15.77 -16.44 6.50
CA VAL A 52 -14.58 -17.14 7.00
C VAL A 52 -14.35 -18.44 6.25
N ALA A 53 -15.41 -19.21 6.01
CA ALA A 53 -15.34 -20.45 5.23
C ALA A 53 -14.79 -20.20 3.82
N GLU A 54 -15.22 -19.13 3.16
CA GLU A 54 -14.71 -18.70 1.85
C GLU A 54 -13.24 -18.26 1.91
N ILE A 55 -12.90 -17.37 2.86
CA ILE A 55 -11.53 -16.83 3.06
C ILE A 55 -10.51 -17.94 3.37
N VAL A 56 -10.90 -18.96 4.12
CA VAL A 56 -10.02 -20.07 4.52
C VAL A 56 -10.09 -21.25 3.53
N GLY A 57 -11.10 -21.30 2.67
CA GLY A 57 -11.30 -22.35 1.68
C GLY A 57 -11.80 -23.68 2.28
N VAL A 58 -12.67 -23.61 3.30
CA VAL A 58 -13.33 -24.77 3.92
C VAL A 58 -14.85 -24.65 3.83
N SER A 59 -15.60 -25.70 4.14
CA SER A 59 -17.07 -25.58 4.20
C SER A 59 -17.52 -24.92 5.51
N ASP A 60 -18.59 -24.13 5.45
CA ASP A 60 -19.18 -23.50 6.64
C ASP A 60 -19.67 -24.55 7.66
N GLY A 61 -20.15 -25.70 7.19
CA GLY A 61 -20.51 -26.83 8.05
C GLY A 61 -19.32 -27.38 8.85
N TYR A 62 -18.17 -27.54 8.20
CA TYR A 62 -16.94 -27.99 8.87
C TYR A 62 -16.45 -26.97 9.89
N LEU A 63 -16.48 -25.67 9.56
CA LEU A 63 -16.10 -24.60 10.49
C LEU A 63 -17.00 -24.59 11.75
N ARG A 64 -18.31 -24.77 11.56
CA ARG A 64 -19.25 -24.87 12.70
C ARG A 64 -18.97 -26.08 13.57
N GLN A 65 -18.64 -27.22 12.96
CA GLN A 65 -18.32 -28.44 13.69
C GLN A 65 -17.03 -28.28 14.51
N LEU A 66 -15.97 -27.71 13.93
CA LEU A 66 -14.74 -27.39 14.68
C LEU A 66 -15.03 -26.53 15.92
N SER A 67 -15.85 -25.49 15.76
CA SER A 67 -16.25 -24.63 16.88
C SER A 67 -17.06 -25.38 17.95
N LEU A 68 -17.94 -26.32 17.57
CA LEU A 68 -18.70 -27.14 18.52
C LEU A 68 -17.83 -28.14 19.26
N ASP A 69 -16.81 -28.68 18.59
CA ASP A 69 -15.83 -29.61 19.14
C ASP A 69 -14.77 -28.90 20.02
N GLY A 70 -14.85 -27.56 20.13
CA GLY A 70 -13.89 -26.75 20.90
C GLY A 70 -12.51 -26.66 20.25
N LEU A 71 -12.43 -26.83 18.93
CA LEU A 71 -11.20 -26.84 18.16
C LEU A 71 -11.01 -25.52 17.40
N GLY A 72 -9.81 -24.93 17.51
CA GLY A 72 -9.50 -23.63 16.92
C GLY A 72 -10.03 -22.45 17.74
N PRO A 73 -10.19 -21.26 17.13
CA PRO A 73 -10.65 -20.06 17.83
C PRO A 73 -12.13 -20.15 18.22
N SER A 74 -12.48 -19.55 19.34
CA SER A 74 -13.88 -19.39 19.74
C SER A 74 -14.51 -18.21 19.00
N PRO A 75 -15.62 -18.39 18.24
CA PRO A 75 -16.31 -17.29 17.59
C PRO A 75 -16.97 -16.35 18.59
N ASP A 76 -17.09 -15.09 18.20
CA ASP A 76 -18.01 -14.16 18.84
C ASP A 76 -19.46 -14.54 18.49
N LEU A 77 -20.31 -14.60 19.51
CA LEU A 77 -21.73 -14.91 19.37
C LEU A 77 -22.54 -13.61 19.39
N GLY A 78 -23.04 -13.23 18.22
CA GLY A 78 -24.00 -12.15 18.07
C GLY A 78 -25.44 -12.58 18.38
N ASN A 79 -26.37 -11.65 18.14
CA ASN A 79 -27.80 -11.88 18.33
C ASN A 79 -28.29 -13.13 17.56
N ALA A 80 -29.19 -13.89 18.20
CA ALA A 80 -29.73 -15.15 17.69
C ALA A 80 -28.67 -16.25 17.42
N GLY A 81 -27.52 -16.20 18.10
CA GLY A 81 -26.46 -17.22 17.98
C GLY A 81 -25.67 -17.16 16.67
N ARG A 82 -25.70 -16.02 15.97
CA ARG A 82 -24.89 -15.83 14.76
C ARG A 82 -23.41 -15.74 15.14
N ARG A 83 -22.59 -16.59 14.53
CA ARG A 83 -21.14 -16.62 14.74
C ARG A 83 -20.44 -15.60 13.85
N SER A 84 -19.49 -14.88 14.43
CA SER A 84 -18.55 -14.02 13.72
C SER A 84 -17.14 -14.18 14.25
N TYR A 85 -16.16 -13.83 13.42
CA TYR A 85 -14.74 -13.97 13.75
C TYR A 85 -13.99 -12.68 13.41
N SER A 86 -13.05 -12.29 14.27
CA SER A 86 -12.05 -11.27 13.93
C SER A 86 -11.01 -11.85 12.95
N LEU A 87 -10.27 -10.99 12.25
CA LEU A 87 -9.19 -11.46 11.37
C LEU A 87 -8.06 -12.16 12.13
N GLU A 88 -7.84 -11.81 13.40
CA GLU A 88 -6.91 -12.51 14.29
C GLU A 88 -7.36 -13.95 14.53
N GLN A 89 -8.63 -14.16 14.89
CA GLN A 89 -9.22 -15.50 15.03
C GLN A 89 -9.15 -16.28 13.72
N ILE A 90 -9.39 -15.65 12.56
CA ILE A 90 -9.23 -16.32 11.25
C ILE A 90 -7.79 -16.82 11.05
N ASN A 91 -6.79 -16.04 11.48
CA ASN A 91 -5.39 -16.46 11.40
C ASN A 91 -5.05 -17.57 12.41
N GLU A 92 -5.62 -17.57 13.61
CA GLU A 92 -5.51 -18.70 14.55
C GLU A 92 -6.11 -19.98 13.97
N LEU A 93 -7.29 -19.88 13.35
CA LEU A 93 -7.93 -20.99 12.65
C LEU A 93 -7.03 -21.54 11.52
N ARG A 94 -6.40 -20.67 10.74
CA ARG A 94 -5.45 -21.07 9.69
C ARG A 94 -4.27 -21.85 10.26
N GLN A 95 -3.67 -21.39 11.35
CA GLN A 95 -2.58 -22.08 12.02
C GLN A 95 -3.01 -23.47 12.50
N TYR A 96 -4.18 -23.53 13.14
CA TYR A 96 -4.76 -24.80 13.59
C TYR A 96 -4.96 -25.77 12.42
N LEU A 97 -5.56 -25.33 11.32
CA LEU A 97 -5.80 -26.16 10.13
C LEU A 97 -4.51 -26.61 9.47
N ALA A 98 -3.49 -25.75 9.41
CA ALA A 98 -2.19 -26.10 8.88
C ALA A 98 -1.50 -27.19 9.73
N GLY A 99 -1.64 -27.13 11.05
CA GLY A 99 -1.16 -28.18 11.96
C GLY A 99 -1.95 -29.48 11.86
N ALA A 100 -3.28 -29.40 11.76
CA ALA A 100 -4.16 -30.56 11.64
C ALA A 100 -4.06 -31.26 10.27
N ARG A 101 -3.68 -30.53 9.21
CA ARG A 101 -3.52 -31.05 7.85
C ARG A 101 -2.16 -30.67 7.25
N PRO A 102 -1.06 -31.31 7.68
CA PRO A 102 0.29 -30.93 7.25
C PRO A 102 0.52 -30.96 5.73
N LYS A 103 -0.15 -31.88 5.01
CA LYS A 103 -0.07 -31.98 3.54
C LYS A 103 -0.70 -30.78 2.81
N GLU A 104 -1.62 -30.07 3.45
CA GLU A 104 -2.31 -28.89 2.92
C GLU A 104 -1.87 -27.61 3.66
N ALA A 105 -0.85 -27.67 4.53
CA ALA A 105 -0.48 -26.57 5.41
C ALA A 105 -0.20 -25.26 4.66
N SER A 106 0.40 -25.35 3.48
CA SER A 106 0.71 -24.20 2.62
C SER A 106 -0.52 -23.45 2.12
N ARG A 107 -1.65 -24.15 1.97
CA ARG A 107 -2.92 -23.58 1.55
C ARG A 107 -3.54 -22.74 2.65
N PHE A 108 -3.46 -23.21 3.89
CA PHE A 108 -4.02 -22.50 5.05
C PHE A 108 -3.09 -21.43 5.58
N TRP A 109 -1.77 -21.63 5.46
CA TRP A 109 -0.75 -20.74 6.00
C TRP A 109 0.27 -20.36 4.91
N PRO A 110 -0.08 -19.40 4.03
CA PRO A 110 0.69 -19.13 2.82
C PRO A 110 1.95 -18.28 3.05
N ARG A 111 2.34 -18.04 4.32
CA ARG A 111 3.48 -17.20 4.69
C ARG A 111 4.78 -17.64 4.03
N ARG A 112 5.72 -16.70 3.95
CA ARG A 112 7.06 -16.90 3.39
C ARG A 112 7.81 -17.95 4.22
N ARG A 113 8.36 -18.95 3.56
CA ARG A 113 9.18 -20.02 4.13
C ARG A 113 10.65 -19.61 4.18
N HIS A 114 11.44 -20.36 4.94
CA HIS A 114 12.88 -20.16 4.95
C HIS A 114 13.46 -20.35 3.53
N GLY A 115 14.30 -19.41 3.09
CA GLY A 115 14.90 -19.39 1.76
C GLY A 115 14.05 -18.71 0.68
N GLU A 116 12.75 -18.47 0.91
CA GLU A 116 11.95 -17.68 0.00
C GLU A 116 12.24 -16.20 0.18
N LYS A 117 12.42 -15.49 -0.94
CA LYS A 117 12.76 -14.06 -0.91
C LYS A 117 11.54 -13.20 -0.60
N LEU A 118 11.78 -12.08 0.08
CA LEU A 118 10.76 -11.05 0.31
C LEU A 118 10.26 -10.54 -1.05
N GLN A 119 8.94 -10.40 -1.20
CA GLN A 119 8.36 -9.78 -2.39
C GLN A 119 8.07 -8.31 -2.12
N VAL A 120 8.77 -7.41 -2.80
CA VAL A 120 8.56 -5.96 -2.71
C VAL A 120 7.84 -5.53 -3.98
N ILE A 121 6.55 -5.27 -3.86
CA ILE A 121 5.66 -4.94 -4.97
C ILE A 121 5.42 -3.44 -4.97
N THR A 122 5.95 -2.76 -5.99
CA THR A 122 5.72 -1.33 -6.19
C THR A 122 4.55 -1.12 -7.14
N VAL A 123 3.58 -0.31 -6.71
CA VAL A 123 2.45 0.13 -7.53
C VAL A 123 2.77 1.53 -8.07
N ALA A 124 2.93 1.65 -9.38
CA ALA A 124 3.44 2.87 -10.01
C ALA A 124 2.67 3.27 -11.28
N ASN A 125 2.67 4.58 -11.54
CA ASN A 125 2.21 5.26 -12.77
C ASN A 125 2.44 6.78 -12.57
N PHE A 126 2.95 7.49 -13.58
CA PHE A 126 3.23 8.93 -13.54
C PHE A 126 2.03 9.85 -13.79
N LYS A 127 0.81 9.29 -13.92
CA LYS A 127 -0.41 10.10 -13.91
C LYS A 127 -1.09 10.11 -12.54
N GLY A 128 -1.58 11.27 -12.13
CA GLY A 128 -2.54 11.37 -11.02
C GLY A 128 -3.87 10.69 -11.38
N GLY A 129 -4.53 10.06 -10.41
CA GLY A 129 -5.86 9.46 -10.62
C GLY A 129 -5.89 8.10 -11.35
N SER A 130 -4.73 7.47 -11.55
CA SER A 130 -4.57 6.11 -12.11
C SER A 130 -4.83 4.97 -11.13
N ALA A 131 -5.49 5.25 -10.00
CA ALA A 131 -5.84 4.26 -8.97
C ALA A 131 -4.65 3.53 -8.30
N LYS A 132 -3.44 4.12 -8.26
CA LYS A 132 -2.26 3.57 -7.55
C LYS A 132 -2.57 3.26 -6.08
N THR A 133 -2.84 4.29 -5.28
CA THR A 133 -3.15 4.15 -3.85
C THR A 133 -4.30 3.20 -3.60
N THR A 134 -5.35 3.27 -4.42
CA THR A 134 -6.48 2.34 -4.32
C THR A 134 -6.02 0.89 -4.52
N THR A 135 -5.23 0.63 -5.57
CA THR A 135 -4.64 -0.68 -5.84
C THR A 135 -3.74 -1.12 -4.69
N SER A 136 -2.88 -0.24 -4.17
CA SER A 136 -2.00 -0.49 -3.02
C SER A 136 -2.78 -0.89 -1.76
N VAL A 137 -3.86 -0.17 -1.44
CA VAL A 137 -4.76 -0.51 -0.31
C VAL A 137 -5.39 -1.89 -0.50
N TYR A 138 -6.04 -2.14 -1.62
CA TYR A 138 -6.77 -3.38 -1.85
C TYR A 138 -5.84 -4.59 -1.99
N LEU A 139 -4.65 -4.41 -2.54
CA LEU A 139 -3.63 -5.46 -2.61
C LEU A 139 -3.13 -5.79 -1.20
N ALA A 140 -2.74 -4.80 -0.41
CA ALA A 140 -2.26 -5.03 0.95
C ALA A 140 -3.32 -5.69 1.84
N GLN A 141 -4.57 -5.21 1.77
CA GLN A 141 -5.70 -5.80 2.49
C GLN A 141 -6.07 -7.20 2.00
N GLY A 142 -6.08 -7.42 0.68
CA GLY A 142 -6.34 -8.74 0.10
C GLY A 142 -5.29 -9.76 0.53
N LEU A 143 -4.00 -9.41 0.47
CA LEU A 143 -2.91 -10.26 0.94
C LEU A 143 -3.04 -10.58 2.44
N ALA A 144 -3.30 -9.59 3.29
CA ALA A 144 -3.49 -9.82 4.71
C ALA A 144 -4.73 -10.71 4.99
N LEU A 145 -5.82 -10.50 4.25
CA LEU A 145 -7.00 -11.36 4.31
C LEU A 145 -6.68 -12.79 3.91
N GLN A 146 -5.73 -13.03 3.00
CA GLN A 146 -5.25 -14.37 2.63
C GLN A 146 -4.21 -14.94 3.62
N GLY A 147 -3.79 -14.18 4.64
CA GLY A 147 -2.96 -14.66 5.75
C GLY A 147 -1.48 -14.29 5.66
N TYR A 148 -1.11 -13.47 4.66
CA TYR A 148 0.23 -12.91 4.54
C TYR A 148 0.48 -11.82 5.58
N ARG A 149 1.75 -11.69 6.01
CA ARG A 149 2.24 -10.53 6.76
C ARG A 149 2.68 -9.46 5.77
N VAL A 150 2.01 -8.32 5.79
CA VAL A 150 2.18 -7.26 4.81
C VAL A 150 2.75 -6.01 5.46
N LEU A 151 3.75 -5.41 4.81
CA LEU A 151 4.19 -4.04 5.10
C LEU A 151 3.70 -3.13 3.98
N ALA A 152 2.83 -2.17 4.29
CA ALA A 152 2.48 -1.09 3.38
C ALA A 152 3.47 0.08 3.55
N ILE A 153 4.04 0.60 2.47
CA ILE A 153 4.92 1.77 2.50
C ILE A 153 4.28 2.86 1.66
N ASP A 154 3.98 3.99 2.30
CA ASP A 154 3.45 5.18 1.64
C ASP A 154 4.59 6.15 1.33
N LEU A 155 4.89 6.31 0.05
CA LEU A 155 5.93 7.22 -0.43
C LEU A 155 5.37 8.53 -0.96
N ASP A 156 4.06 8.70 -0.99
CA ASP A 156 3.45 9.94 -1.45
C ASP A 156 3.42 10.96 -0.29
N PRO A 157 3.99 12.17 -0.45
CA PRO A 157 3.87 13.23 0.55
C PRO A 157 2.42 13.60 0.91
N GLN A 158 1.45 13.31 0.03
CA GLN A 158 0.01 13.47 0.30
C GLN A 158 -0.56 12.38 1.21
N ALA A 159 0.22 11.32 1.45
CA ALA A 159 -0.02 10.30 2.46
C ALA A 159 -1.42 9.65 2.40
N SER A 160 -1.92 9.44 1.18
CA SER A 160 -3.26 8.92 0.94
C SER A 160 -3.40 7.46 1.39
N LEU A 161 -2.35 6.64 1.23
CA LEU A 161 -2.33 5.26 1.74
C LEU A 161 -2.42 5.26 3.27
N SER A 162 -1.65 6.13 3.92
CA SER A 162 -1.64 6.31 5.38
C SER A 162 -3.01 6.67 5.92
N ALA A 163 -3.70 7.61 5.26
CA ALA A 163 -5.06 8.00 5.59
C ALA A 163 -6.08 6.84 5.49
N MET A 164 -5.94 5.98 4.48
CA MET A 164 -6.80 4.79 4.32
C MET A 164 -6.58 3.76 5.45
N PHE A 165 -5.34 3.68 5.97
CA PHE A 165 -4.99 2.87 7.14
C PHE A 165 -5.25 3.57 8.48
N GLY A 166 -5.98 4.69 8.48
CA GLY A 166 -6.50 5.33 9.68
C GLY A 166 -5.52 6.29 10.37
N TYR A 167 -4.35 6.52 9.78
CA TYR A 167 -3.41 7.53 10.26
C TYR A 167 -3.79 8.91 9.72
N GLN A 168 -3.68 9.93 10.55
CA GLN A 168 -3.75 11.33 10.15
C GLN A 168 -2.30 11.86 10.09
N PRO A 169 -1.72 12.03 8.90
CA PRO A 169 -0.30 12.38 8.73
C PRO A 169 0.11 13.62 9.54
N GLU A 170 -0.78 14.60 9.68
CA GLU A 170 -0.52 15.86 10.37
C GLU A 170 -0.49 15.75 11.90
N PHE A 171 -1.03 14.66 12.46
CA PHE A 171 -1.19 14.50 13.92
C PHE A 171 -0.52 13.24 14.46
N ASP A 172 -0.60 12.14 13.73
CA ASP A 172 -0.12 10.84 14.18
C ASP A 172 1.33 10.57 13.75
N VAL A 173 1.83 11.27 12.73
CA VAL A 173 3.18 11.06 12.17
C VAL A 173 4.10 12.18 12.64
N ALA A 174 4.88 11.88 13.69
CA ALA A 174 5.91 12.78 14.19
C ALA A 174 7.07 12.93 13.19
N GLU A 175 7.87 13.98 13.36
CA GLU A 175 9.11 14.18 12.61
C GLU A 175 10.01 12.95 12.70
N ASN A 176 10.72 12.66 11.61
CA ASN A 176 11.67 11.58 11.49
C ASN A 176 11.06 10.17 11.68
N THR A 177 9.73 10.05 11.51
CA THR A 177 9.00 8.77 11.62
C THR A 177 8.32 8.32 10.32
N THR A 178 8.77 8.85 9.19
CA THR A 178 8.46 8.36 7.84
C THR A 178 9.64 7.60 7.24
N LEU A 179 9.49 7.09 6.02
CA LEU A 179 10.61 6.42 5.35
C LEU A 179 11.84 7.34 5.26
N TYR A 180 11.67 8.66 5.10
CA TYR A 180 12.77 9.60 5.08
C TYR A 180 13.70 9.44 6.29
N GLY A 181 13.17 9.20 7.49
CA GLY A 181 13.97 8.99 8.69
C GLY A 181 14.94 7.80 8.61
N ALA A 182 14.59 6.77 7.84
CA ALA A 182 15.47 5.63 7.56
C ALA A 182 16.48 5.89 6.42
N LEU A 183 16.25 6.92 5.62
CA LEU A 183 17.03 7.24 4.41
C LEU A 183 17.99 8.43 4.61
N ARG A 184 17.84 9.21 5.69
CA ARG A 184 18.66 10.40 5.97
C ARG A 184 20.16 10.15 5.83
N TYR A 185 20.88 11.20 5.43
CA TYR A 185 22.33 11.19 5.26
C TYR A 185 23.08 11.63 6.53
N ASP A 186 22.37 12.11 7.56
CA ASP A 186 22.92 12.61 8.80
C ASP A 186 22.78 11.60 9.97
N ASP A 187 23.34 11.96 11.12
CA ASP A 187 23.35 11.13 12.33
C ASP A 187 21.96 10.98 12.99
N GLN A 188 20.93 11.69 12.48
CA GLN A 188 19.55 11.55 12.95
C GLN A 188 18.83 10.36 12.29
N ARG A 189 19.50 9.64 11.38
CA ARG A 189 18.97 8.43 10.75
C ARG A 189 18.52 7.41 11.80
N VAL A 190 17.28 6.93 11.66
CA VAL A 190 16.71 5.91 12.56
C VAL A 190 16.56 4.55 11.85
N PRO A 191 16.62 3.43 12.58
CA PRO A 191 16.31 2.12 12.00
C PRO A 191 14.86 2.05 11.51
N MET A 192 14.64 1.35 10.39
CA MET A 192 13.32 1.16 9.79
C MET A 192 12.30 0.57 10.79
N LYS A 193 12.76 -0.30 11.68
CA LYS A 193 11.93 -0.90 12.74
C LYS A 193 11.30 0.12 13.72
N LYS A 194 11.89 1.31 13.89
CA LYS A 194 11.31 2.39 14.71
C LYS A 194 10.23 3.20 13.96
N ILE A 195 10.21 3.11 12.63
CA ILE A 195 9.27 3.80 11.75
C ILE A 195 8.04 2.94 11.46
N VAL A 196 8.22 1.63 11.34
CA VAL A 196 7.12 0.67 11.12
C VAL A 196 6.13 0.71 12.29
N ARG A 197 4.84 0.82 11.96
CA ARG A 197 3.75 0.87 12.93
C ARG A 197 2.67 -0.16 12.59
N PRO A 198 1.98 -0.75 13.58
CA PRO A 198 0.83 -1.61 13.31
C PRO A 198 -0.34 -0.80 12.74
N THR A 199 -1.28 -1.46 12.06
CA THR A 199 -2.56 -0.84 11.66
C THR A 199 -3.72 -1.52 12.39
N TYR A 200 -4.93 -0.96 12.28
CA TYR A 200 -6.15 -1.63 12.76
C TYR A 200 -6.50 -2.90 11.97
N PHE A 201 -5.83 -3.14 10.84
CA PHE A 201 -6.06 -4.29 9.98
C PHE A 201 -5.01 -5.37 10.31
N THR A 202 -5.42 -6.40 11.06
CA THR A 202 -4.53 -7.48 11.48
C THR A 202 -3.76 -8.09 10.31
N GLY A 203 -2.44 -8.20 10.45
CA GLY A 203 -1.56 -8.68 9.38
C GLY A 203 -0.93 -7.58 8.52
N ILE A 204 -1.33 -6.32 8.69
CA ILE A 204 -0.75 -5.16 7.99
C ILE A 204 -0.06 -4.23 8.98
N SER A 205 1.21 -3.97 8.72
CA SER A 205 1.94 -2.83 9.29
C SER A 205 2.17 -1.77 8.21
N ILE A 206 2.42 -0.54 8.62
CA ILE A 206 2.61 0.59 7.71
C ILE A 206 3.88 1.38 8.05
N VAL A 207 4.54 1.88 7.00
CA VAL A 207 5.45 3.01 7.06
C VAL A 207 4.70 4.20 6.50
N PRO A 208 4.31 5.16 7.35
CA PRO A 208 3.45 6.24 6.93
C PRO A 208 4.20 7.26 6.07
N GLY A 209 3.45 7.92 5.20
CA GLY A 209 3.89 9.06 4.43
C GLY A 209 3.50 10.36 5.13
N ASN A 210 4.22 11.43 4.83
CA ASN A 210 3.87 12.82 5.14
C ASN A 210 4.72 13.76 4.27
N LEU A 211 4.54 15.07 4.43
CA LEU A 211 5.31 16.09 3.70
C LEU A 211 6.83 15.99 3.90
N GLU A 212 7.31 15.42 5.01
CA GLU A 212 8.74 15.24 5.31
C GLU A 212 9.45 14.41 4.25
N LEU A 213 8.74 13.53 3.53
CA LEU A 213 9.30 12.74 2.43
C LEU A 213 9.95 13.60 1.33
N MET A 214 9.47 14.85 1.15
CA MET A 214 10.06 15.79 0.19
C MET A 214 11.48 16.21 0.55
N GLU A 215 11.87 16.12 1.83
CA GLU A 215 13.22 16.46 2.26
C GLU A 215 14.27 15.52 1.63
N PHE A 216 13.91 14.26 1.36
CA PHE A 216 14.79 13.33 0.66
C PHE A 216 15.13 13.79 -0.76
N GLU A 217 14.15 14.36 -1.46
CA GLU A 217 14.30 14.91 -2.81
C GLU A 217 15.22 16.14 -2.83
N HIS A 218 15.24 16.91 -1.75
CA HIS A 218 16.10 18.10 -1.62
C HIS A 218 17.51 17.78 -1.13
N GLN A 219 17.66 16.84 -0.20
CA GLN A 219 18.95 16.50 0.39
C GLN A 219 19.80 15.63 -0.52
N THR A 220 19.20 14.71 -1.27
CA THR A 220 19.93 13.75 -2.11
C THR A 220 20.83 14.44 -3.15
N PRO A 221 20.37 15.42 -3.96
CA PRO A 221 21.24 16.14 -4.88
C PRO A 221 22.41 16.84 -4.19
N ARG A 222 22.17 17.47 -3.04
CA ARG A 222 23.19 18.21 -2.28
C ARG A 222 24.26 17.25 -1.76
N TYR A 223 23.83 16.11 -1.22
CA TYR A 223 24.73 15.05 -0.77
C TYR A 223 25.59 14.52 -1.92
N MET A 224 24.98 14.21 -3.07
CA MET A 224 25.70 13.71 -4.25
C MET A 224 26.76 14.69 -4.77
N LEU A 225 26.49 16.00 -4.72
CA LEU A 225 27.45 17.03 -5.12
C LEU A 225 28.64 17.12 -4.17
N GLN A 226 28.41 16.96 -2.86
CA GLN A 226 29.44 17.06 -1.82
C GLN A 226 30.28 15.78 -1.71
N ASN A 227 29.69 14.62 -1.98
CA ASN A 227 30.29 13.31 -1.72
C ASN A 227 30.59 12.53 -3.02
N ARG A 228 31.02 13.23 -4.08
CA ARG A 228 31.35 12.62 -5.38
C ARG A 228 32.35 11.47 -5.22
N GLY A 229 31.98 10.29 -5.71
CA GLY A 229 32.90 9.15 -5.86
C GLY A 229 32.88 8.09 -4.74
N ARG A 230 31.88 8.08 -3.84
CA ARG A 230 31.65 6.95 -2.92
C ARG A 230 30.59 5.99 -3.51
N PRO A 231 30.98 4.80 -4.00
CA PRO A 231 30.05 3.83 -4.61
C PRO A 231 29.03 3.23 -3.63
N GLU A 232 29.34 3.28 -2.33
CA GLU A 232 28.55 2.65 -1.27
C GLU A 232 27.29 3.45 -0.88
N ASP A 233 27.13 4.66 -1.44
CA ASP A 233 26.10 5.65 -1.06
C ASP A 233 25.13 5.99 -2.20
N LEU A 234 25.01 5.09 -3.18
CA LEU A 234 24.04 5.25 -4.26
C LEU A 234 22.63 5.33 -3.65
N PHE A 235 22.02 6.52 -3.70
CA PHE A 235 20.76 6.85 -3.02
C PHE A 235 19.65 5.81 -3.28
N PHE A 236 19.65 5.22 -4.48
CA PHE A 236 18.67 4.22 -4.91
C PHE A 236 18.75 2.91 -4.11
N ARG A 237 19.90 2.58 -3.51
CA ARG A 237 20.06 1.41 -2.62
C ARG A 237 19.54 1.66 -1.20
N ARG A 238 19.32 2.92 -0.80
CA ARG A 238 18.94 3.26 0.58
C ARG A 238 17.56 2.72 0.94
N VAL A 239 16.60 2.75 0.00
CA VAL A 239 15.25 2.19 0.20
C VAL A 239 15.34 0.68 0.39
N ALA A 240 16.06 -0.02 -0.49
CA ALA A 240 16.29 -1.46 -0.35
C ALA A 240 16.97 -1.81 0.99
N GLY A 241 18.00 -1.04 1.38
CA GLY A 241 18.69 -1.20 2.67
C GLY A 241 17.86 -0.83 3.90
N ALA A 242 16.81 -0.02 3.76
CA ALA A 242 15.85 0.22 4.84
C ALA A 242 14.87 -0.95 4.97
N ILE A 243 14.33 -1.44 3.84
CA ILE A 243 13.42 -2.58 3.79
C ILE A 243 14.09 -3.86 4.31
N SER A 244 15.37 -4.10 3.98
CA SER A 244 16.10 -5.29 4.42
C SER A 244 16.22 -5.41 5.95
N GLN A 245 16.20 -4.29 6.69
CA GLN A 245 16.23 -4.29 8.16
C GLN A 245 15.01 -4.98 8.80
N VAL A 246 13.91 -5.09 8.05
CA VAL A 246 12.64 -5.65 8.52
C VAL A 246 12.17 -6.83 7.66
N GLU A 247 13.03 -7.38 6.79
CA GLU A 247 12.64 -8.40 5.82
C GLU A 247 12.01 -9.63 6.47
N ASN A 248 12.53 -10.06 7.63
CA ASN A 248 12.11 -11.29 8.31
C ASN A 248 10.72 -11.17 8.96
N ASP A 249 10.26 -9.94 9.19
CA ASP A 249 8.97 -9.67 9.83
C ASP A 249 7.81 -9.77 8.83
N PHE A 250 8.09 -9.68 7.53
CA PHE A 250 7.09 -9.61 6.46
C PHE A 250 7.26 -10.70 5.39
N ASP A 251 6.15 -11.01 4.72
CA ASP A 251 6.12 -11.91 3.56
C ASP A 251 6.11 -11.09 2.27
N VAL A 252 5.36 -9.97 2.27
CA VAL A 252 5.20 -9.06 1.13
C VAL A 252 5.27 -7.61 1.62
N VAL A 253 5.92 -6.75 0.83
CA VAL A 253 5.89 -5.29 0.98
C VAL A 253 5.11 -4.72 -0.20
N VAL A 254 4.15 -3.84 0.06
CA VAL A 254 3.41 -3.09 -0.96
C VAL A 254 3.80 -1.63 -0.86
N VAL A 255 4.35 -1.07 -1.94
CA VAL A 255 4.83 0.31 -1.98
C VAL A 255 3.91 1.16 -2.85
N ASP A 256 3.34 2.21 -2.26
CA ASP A 256 2.55 3.22 -2.98
C ASP A 256 3.45 4.40 -3.35
N CYS A 257 3.68 4.60 -4.65
CA CYS A 257 4.56 5.65 -5.15
C CYS A 257 3.80 6.94 -5.50
N PRO A 258 4.43 8.12 -5.30
CA PRO A 258 3.90 9.38 -5.80
C PRO A 258 3.85 9.38 -7.34
N PRO A 259 3.06 10.28 -7.96
CA PRO A 259 3.01 10.39 -9.42
C PRO A 259 4.29 10.99 -10.03
N GLN A 260 5.21 11.54 -9.22
CA GLN A 260 6.48 12.11 -9.70
C GLN A 260 7.61 11.07 -9.69
N LEU A 261 8.51 11.20 -10.67
CA LEU A 261 9.73 10.40 -10.76
C LEU A 261 10.90 11.10 -10.03
N GLY A 262 10.85 11.09 -8.70
CA GLY A 262 11.90 11.61 -7.82
C GLY A 262 12.90 10.54 -7.36
N PHE A 263 13.88 10.96 -6.54
CA PHE A 263 14.86 10.09 -5.89
C PHE A 263 14.21 9.01 -5.04
N LEU A 264 13.11 9.31 -4.37
CA LEU A 264 12.37 8.35 -3.56
C LEU A 264 11.71 7.27 -4.43
N THR A 265 11.06 7.68 -5.52
CA THR A 265 10.46 6.77 -6.51
C THR A 265 11.54 5.89 -7.16
N MET A 266 12.67 6.46 -7.53
CA MET A 266 13.81 5.70 -8.05
C MET A 266 14.33 4.66 -7.05
N GLY A 267 14.46 5.03 -5.78
CA GLY A 267 14.82 4.08 -4.73
C GLY A 267 13.80 2.97 -4.54
N ALA A 268 12.50 3.28 -4.64
CA ALA A 268 11.43 2.31 -4.57
C ALA A 268 11.42 1.33 -5.74
N LEU A 269 11.65 1.82 -6.96
CA LEU A 269 11.80 0.99 -8.15
C LEU A 269 13.02 0.07 -8.01
N ASN A 270 14.16 0.59 -7.57
CA ASN A 270 15.36 -0.21 -7.32
C ASN A 270 15.18 -1.26 -6.21
N ALA A 271 14.35 -0.98 -5.21
CA ALA A 271 14.07 -1.92 -4.13
C ALA A 271 13.00 -2.98 -4.49
N ALA A 272 12.23 -2.74 -5.55
CA ALA A 272 11.11 -3.59 -5.93
C ALA A 272 11.59 -4.90 -6.56
N THR A 273 10.95 -6.00 -6.18
CA THR A 273 11.08 -7.30 -6.86
C THR A 273 9.97 -7.51 -7.87
N GLY A 274 8.81 -6.87 -7.69
CA GLY A 274 7.69 -6.91 -8.61
C GLY A 274 7.12 -5.51 -8.83
N MET A 275 6.59 -5.28 -10.03
CA MET A 275 6.04 -3.98 -10.40
C MET A 275 4.63 -4.14 -10.98
N ILE A 276 3.70 -3.35 -10.45
CA ILE A 276 2.34 -3.24 -10.99
C ILE A 276 2.16 -1.82 -11.52
N VAL A 277 2.03 -1.71 -12.84
CA VAL A 277 1.75 -0.45 -13.53
C VAL A 277 0.24 -0.33 -13.70
N THR A 278 -0.39 0.61 -13.00
CA THR A 278 -1.83 0.81 -13.16
C THR A 278 -2.13 1.59 -14.43
N VAL A 279 -3.16 1.19 -15.20
CA VAL A 279 -3.52 1.84 -16.47
C VAL A 279 -5.01 2.06 -16.50
N HIS A 280 -5.44 3.29 -16.76
CA HIS A 280 -6.85 3.59 -17.04
C HIS A 280 -7.06 3.44 -18.56
N PRO A 281 -8.07 2.71 -19.07
CA PRO A 281 -8.22 2.43 -20.49
C PRO A 281 -8.74 3.65 -21.28
N GLN A 282 -7.93 4.71 -21.36
CA GLN A 282 -8.16 5.88 -22.21
C GLN A 282 -6.90 6.18 -23.03
N MET A 283 -7.06 6.68 -24.26
CA MET A 283 -5.92 6.93 -25.16
C MET A 283 -4.86 7.88 -24.57
N VAL A 284 -5.30 8.89 -23.81
CA VAL A 284 -4.38 9.82 -23.11
C VAL A 284 -3.54 9.12 -22.04
N ASP A 285 -4.07 8.05 -21.44
CA ASP A 285 -3.37 7.24 -20.44
C ASP A 285 -2.37 6.31 -21.09
N VAL A 286 -2.71 5.72 -22.25
CA VAL A 286 -1.78 4.90 -23.03
C VAL A 286 -0.55 5.71 -23.46
N ALA A 287 -0.76 6.94 -23.94
CA ALA A 287 0.34 7.85 -24.27
C ALA A 287 1.21 8.19 -23.05
N SER A 288 0.59 8.46 -21.90
CA SER A 288 1.29 8.73 -20.63
C SER A 288 2.10 7.51 -20.16
N MET A 289 1.57 6.31 -20.37
CA MET A 289 2.25 5.06 -20.04
C MET A 289 3.45 4.79 -20.94
N SER A 290 3.37 5.11 -22.24
CA SER A 290 4.53 5.04 -23.13
C SER A 290 5.69 5.90 -22.61
N GLN A 291 5.40 7.13 -22.18
CA GLN A 291 6.39 8.01 -21.54
C GLN A 291 6.92 7.43 -20.24
N PHE A 292 6.04 6.85 -19.40
CA PHE A 292 6.43 6.17 -18.17
C PHE A 292 7.46 5.07 -18.42
N LEU A 293 7.23 4.22 -19.43
CA LEU A 293 8.12 3.11 -19.76
C LEU A 293 9.46 3.60 -20.30
N LEU A 294 9.47 4.62 -21.15
CA LEU A 294 10.70 5.24 -21.64
C LEU A 294 11.53 5.81 -20.48
N MET A 295 10.90 6.60 -19.60
CA MET A 295 11.58 7.15 -18.43
C MET A 295 12.09 6.05 -17.49
N THR A 296 11.32 4.98 -17.28
CA THR A 296 11.75 3.84 -16.47
C THR A 296 12.96 3.14 -17.09
N SER A 297 12.97 2.98 -18.42
CA SER A 297 14.11 2.41 -19.15
C SER A 297 15.37 3.26 -19.02
N ASP A 298 15.24 4.59 -19.15
CA ASP A 298 16.37 5.52 -18.98
C ASP A 298 16.93 5.43 -17.56
N LEU A 299 16.05 5.34 -16.55
CA LEU A 299 16.46 5.17 -15.17
C LEU A 299 17.17 3.84 -14.90
N VAL A 300 16.64 2.74 -15.43
CA VAL A 300 17.27 1.42 -15.33
C VAL A 300 18.69 1.50 -15.91
N SER A 301 18.83 2.13 -17.08
CA SER A 301 20.13 2.32 -17.74
C SER A 301 21.13 3.09 -16.86
N VAL A 302 20.70 4.21 -16.26
CA VAL A 302 21.53 5.01 -15.34
C VAL A 302 21.94 4.20 -14.10
N ILE A 303 21.02 3.39 -13.56
CA ILE A 303 21.29 2.54 -12.40
C ILE A 303 22.29 1.43 -12.76
N GLU A 304 22.15 0.81 -13.93
CA GLU A 304 23.06 -0.20 -14.44
C GLU A 304 24.47 0.35 -14.70
N GLU A 305 24.58 1.55 -15.29
CA GLU A 305 25.85 2.27 -15.46
C GLU A 305 26.54 2.56 -14.11
N ALA A 306 25.76 2.82 -13.07
CA ALA A 306 26.25 3.01 -11.70
C ALA A 306 26.58 1.69 -10.97
N GLY A 307 26.50 0.53 -11.65
CA GLY A 307 26.76 -0.79 -11.09
C GLY A 307 25.61 -1.36 -10.24
N GLY A 308 24.41 -0.83 -10.40
CA GLY A 308 23.17 -1.45 -9.94
C GLY A 308 22.68 -2.52 -10.92
N ARG A 309 21.71 -3.33 -10.49
CA ARG A 309 20.97 -4.23 -11.37
C ARG A 309 19.51 -4.19 -10.94
N LEU A 310 18.65 -3.88 -11.89
CA LEU A 310 17.20 -3.84 -11.73
C LEU A 310 16.63 -5.08 -12.42
N ASP A 311 16.31 -6.10 -11.64
CA ASP A 311 15.76 -7.36 -12.15
C ASP A 311 14.45 -7.64 -11.44
N TYR A 312 13.34 -7.33 -12.13
CA TYR A 312 12.01 -7.58 -11.61
C TYR A 312 11.60 -9.02 -11.91
N ASP A 313 11.12 -9.72 -10.90
CA ASP A 313 10.49 -11.04 -11.03
C ASP A 313 9.30 -11.03 -11.97
N PHE A 314 8.55 -9.93 -11.92
CA PHE A 314 7.43 -9.67 -12.80
C PHE A 314 7.19 -8.16 -12.90
N LEU A 315 6.82 -7.74 -14.11
CA LEU A 315 6.25 -6.44 -14.40
C LEU A 315 4.87 -6.69 -15.00
N ARG A 316 3.82 -6.09 -14.43
CA ARG A 316 2.44 -6.30 -14.88
C ARG A 316 1.70 -5.00 -15.07
N PHE A 317 0.90 -4.92 -16.13
CA PHE A 317 -0.02 -3.83 -16.38
C PHE A 317 -1.41 -4.20 -15.86
N LEU A 318 -1.86 -3.48 -14.84
CA LEU A 318 -3.20 -3.64 -14.29
C LEU A 318 -4.14 -2.63 -14.95
N VAL A 319 -5.11 -3.12 -15.71
CA VAL A 319 -6.21 -2.27 -16.20
C VAL A 319 -7.10 -1.92 -15.01
N THR A 320 -7.26 -0.62 -14.75
CA THR A 320 -8.01 -0.07 -13.63
C THR A 320 -9.21 0.72 -14.11
N ARG A 321 -10.24 0.80 -13.26
CA ARG A 321 -11.48 1.55 -13.50
C ARG A 321 -12.12 1.21 -14.85
N HIS A 322 -12.05 -0.05 -15.25
CA HIS A 322 -12.60 -0.54 -16.50
C HIS A 322 -14.10 -0.81 -16.37
N ASP A 323 -14.89 -0.32 -17.31
CA ASP A 323 -16.24 -0.80 -17.59
C ASP A 323 -16.21 -1.70 -18.84
N PRO A 324 -16.34 -3.03 -18.71
CA PRO A 324 -16.36 -3.95 -19.84
C PRO A 324 -17.62 -3.83 -20.70
N ARG A 325 -18.49 -2.85 -20.47
CA ARG A 325 -19.60 -2.50 -21.37
C ARG A 325 -19.24 -1.30 -22.27
N ASP A 326 -18.16 -0.61 -21.98
CA ASP A 326 -17.67 0.53 -22.74
C ASP A 326 -16.80 0.04 -23.90
N VAL A 327 -17.34 0.13 -25.12
CA VAL A 327 -16.69 -0.38 -26.34
C VAL A 327 -15.33 0.32 -26.59
N PRO A 328 -15.22 1.66 -26.54
CA PRO A 328 -13.91 2.32 -26.58
C PRO A 328 -12.89 1.80 -25.56
N GLU A 329 -13.29 1.56 -24.31
CA GLU A 329 -12.36 1.01 -23.32
C GLU A 329 -11.92 -0.42 -23.70
N GLN A 330 -12.82 -1.26 -24.24
CA GLN A 330 -12.48 -2.61 -24.71
C GLN A 330 -11.47 -2.59 -25.86
N GLU A 331 -11.61 -1.69 -26.82
CA GLU A 331 -10.65 -1.53 -27.93
C GLU A 331 -9.25 -1.17 -27.42
N ILE A 332 -9.17 -0.28 -26.43
CA ILE A 332 -7.91 0.11 -25.80
C ILE A 332 -7.30 -1.06 -25.02
N VAL A 333 -8.11 -1.81 -24.26
CA VAL A 333 -7.62 -3.01 -23.55
C VAL A 333 -7.13 -4.07 -24.55
N GLY A 334 -7.82 -4.25 -25.68
CA GLY A 334 -7.37 -5.10 -26.78
C GLY A 334 -6.00 -4.67 -27.31
N LEU A 335 -5.84 -3.39 -27.64
CA LEU A 335 -4.56 -2.83 -28.07
C LEU A 335 -3.44 -3.06 -27.04
N LEU A 336 -3.71 -2.83 -25.76
CA LEU A 336 -2.72 -3.06 -24.69
C LEU A 336 -2.29 -4.54 -24.63
N ARG A 337 -3.25 -5.47 -24.75
CA ARG A 337 -2.96 -6.90 -24.76
C ARG A 337 -2.21 -7.34 -26.02
N ASP A 338 -2.45 -6.71 -27.16
CA ASP A 338 -1.71 -6.99 -28.38
C ASP A 338 -0.26 -6.49 -28.30
N VAL A 339 -0.04 -5.33 -27.67
CA VAL A 339 1.31 -4.72 -27.55
C VAL A 339 2.14 -5.36 -26.44
N PHE A 340 1.55 -5.58 -25.25
CA PHE A 340 2.27 -6.05 -24.06
C PHE A 340 2.01 -7.53 -23.73
N ALA A 341 1.18 -8.22 -24.52
CA ALA A 341 0.93 -9.65 -24.42
C ALA A 341 0.68 -10.13 -22.98
N GLY A 342 1.46 -11.11 -22.52
CA GLY A 342 1.35 -11.74 -21.19
C GLY A 342 1.74 -10.85 -20.01
N ASP A 343 2.16 -9.61 -20.25
CA ASP A 343 2.43 -8.65 -19.17
C ASP A 343 1.19 -7.84 -18.78
N VAL A 344 0.12 -7.84 -19.58
CA VAL A 344 -1.17 -7.29 -19.14
C VAL A 344 -1.88 -8.32 -18.28
N MET A 345 -2.36 -7.90 -17.11
CA MET A 345 -3.11 -8.78 -16.23
C MET A 345 -4.39 -9.28 -16.91
N ALA A 346 -4.72 -10.55 -16.66
CA ALA A 346 -5.97 -11.12 -17.14
C ALA A 346 -7.16 -10.47 -16.43
N ALA A 347 -7.04 -10.25 -15.11
CA ALA A 347 -7.99 -9.51 -14.31
C ALA A 347 -7.87 -7.99 -14.54
N ALA A 348 -9.00 -7.31 -14.47
CA ALA A 348 -9.10 -5.85 -14.50
C ALA A 348 -9.90 -5.35 -13.30
N ALA A 349 -9.52 -4.21 -12.73
CA ALA A 349 -10.24 -3.58 -11.63
C ALA A 349 -11.46 -2.80 -12.16
N TRP A 350 -12.65 -3.23 -11.75
CA TRP A 350 -13.93 -2.73 -12.24
C TRP A 350 -14.20 -1.28 -11.80
N LYS A 351 -14.76 -0.48 -12.70
CA LYS A 351 -15.24 0.89 -12.41
C LYS A 351 -16.46 0.89 -11.49
N SER A 352 -16.25 1.05 -10.19
CA SER A 352 -17.33 0.97 -9.20
C SER A 352 -17.53 2.26 -8.42
N THR A 353 -18.78 2.72 -8.34
CA THR A 353 -19.19 3.79 -7.42
C THR A 353 -19.04 3.36 -5.96
N ALA A 354 -19.13 2.07 -5.66
CA ALA A 354 -18.91 1.53 -4.32
C ALA A 354 -17.46 1.76 -3.85
N ILE A 355 -16.48 1.51 -4.73
CA ILE A 355 -15.06 1.77 -4.43
C ILE A 355 -14.82 3.27 -4.22
N ALA A 356 -15.39 4.10 -5.10
CA ALA A 356 -15.26 5.56 -4.99
C ALA A 356 -15.87 6.09 -3.68
N ASN A 357 -17.08 5.67 -3.32
CA ASN A 357 -17.76 6.10 -2.10
C ASN A 357 -17.05 5.62 -0.84
N ALA A 358 -16.53 4.39 -0.82
CA ALA A 358 -15.73 3.89 0.29
C ALA A 358 -14.46 4.74 0.48
N GLY A 359 -13.78 5.09 -0.61
CA GLY A 359 -12.60 5.96 -0.56
C GLY A 359 -12.89 7.36 0.03
N LEU A 360 -14.07 7.93 -0.22
CA LEU A 360 -14.47 9.22 0.36
C LEU A 360 -14.58 9.18 1.89
N THR A 361 -14.93 8.03 2.46
CA THR A 361 -14.95 7.80 3.92
C THR A 361 -13.64 7.18 4.43
N LYS A 362 -12.58 7.18 3.61
CA LYS A 362 -11.28 6.57 3.88
C LYS A 362 -11.37 5.08 4.21
N GLN A 363 -12.28 4.34 3.59
CA GLN A 363 -12.52 2.91 3.82
C GLN A 363 -12.38 2.11 2.51
N SER A 364 -12.08 0.83 2.65
CA SER A 364 -12.18 -0.17 1.57
C SER A 364 -13.52 -0.89 1.58
N LEU A 365 -13.84 -1.60 0.50
CA LEU A 365 -14.98 -2.52 0.47
C LEU A 365 -14.83 -3.66 1.49
N TYR A 366 -13.61 -4.08 1.84
CA TYR A 366 -13.40 -5.12 2.86
C TYR A 366 -13.89 -4.69 4.25
N GLU A 367 -13.85 -3.38 4.53
CA GLU A 367 -14.30 -2.79 5.79
C GLU A 367 -15.81 -2.50 5.81
N LEU A 368 -16.44 -2.40 4.65
CA LEU A 368 -17.87 -2.11 4.55
C LEU A 368 -18.72 -3.37 4.72
N SER A 369 -19.94 -3.17 5.24
CA SER A 369 -20.96 -4.21 5.16
C SER A 369 -21.52 -4.28 3.74
N ARG A 370 -21.83 -5.49 3.27
CA ARG A 370 -22.37 -5.77 1.93
C ARG A 370 -23.62 -4.95 1.55
N GLY A 371 -24.36 -4.46 2.55
CA GLY A 371 -25.55 -3.61 2.36
C GLY A 371 -25.27 -2.12 2.17
N ALA A 372 -24.08 -1.62 2.52
CA ALA A 372 -23.78 -0.18 2.62
C ALA A 372 -23.81 0.57 1.28
N VAL A 373 -23.50 -0.12 0.17
CA VAL A 373 -23.30 0.48 -1.16
C VAL A 373 -24.09 -0.22 -2.27
N GLY A 374 -25.09 -1.03 -1.87
CA GLY A 374 -25.89 -1.87 -2.76
C GLY A 374 -25.21 -3.22 -3.06
N ARG A 375 -25.93 -4.33 -2.83
CA ARG A 375 -25.35 -5.69 -2.84
C ARG A 375 -24.71 -6.06 -4.17
N THR A 376 -25.40 -5.86 -5.29
CA THR A 376 -24.90 -6.23 -6.63
C THR A 376 -23.67 -5.42 -7.03
N THR A 377 -23.65 -4.12 -6.73
CA THR A 377 -22.50 -3.23 -6.98
C THR A 377 -21.31 -3.62 -6.12
N TYR A 378 -21.55 -3.96 -4.85
CA TYR A 378 -20.53 -4.47 -3.93
C TYR A 378 -19.93 -5.77 -4.45
N ASP A 379 -20.77 -6.76 -4.77
CA ASP A 379 -20.33 -8.10 -5.16
C ASP A 379 -19.48 -8.07 -6.42
N ARG A 380 -19.93 -7.36 -7.46
CA ARG A 380 -19.18 -7.22 -8.71
C ARG A 380 -17.84 -6.52 -8.52
N ALA A 381 -17.80 -5.49 -7.67
CA ALA A 381 -16.55 -4.80 -7.37
C ALA A 381 -15.60 -5.69 -6.57
N MET A 382 -16.12 -6.44 -5.60
CA MET A 382 -15.34 -7.35 -4.78
C MET A 382 -14.78 -8.53 -5.59
N GLU A 383 -15.58 -9.12 -6.47
CA GLU A 383 -15.16 -10.18 -7.40
C GLU A 383 -13.98 -9.73 -8.26
N SER A 384 -14.11 -8.54 -8.86
CA SER A 384 -13.05 -7.95 -9.68
C SER A 384 -11.76 -7.68 -8.90
N ILE A 385 -11.85 -7.11 -7.68
CA ILE A 385 -10.69 -6.85 -6.83
C ILE A 385 -10.03 -8.17 -6.39
N ASN A 386 -10.84 -9.15 -5.99
CA ASN A 386 -10.32 -10.45 -5.57
C ASN A 386 -9.63 -11.18 -6.73
N ALA A 387 -10.14 -11.08 -7.96
CA ALA A 387 -9.48 -11.64 -9.14
C ALA A 387 -8.10 -11.00 -9.39
N VAL A 388 -7.99 -9.67 -9.26
CA VAL A 388 -6.70 -8.96 -9.36
C VAL A 388 -5.73 -9.44 -8.28
N ASN A 389 -6.19 -9.50 -7.02
CA ASN A 389 -5.37 -9.94 -5.90
C ASN A 389 -4.91 -11.40 -6.06
N GLN A 390 -5.78 -12.27 -6.57
CA GLN A 390 -5.48 -13.68 -6.81
C GLN A 390 -4.38 -13.84 -7.87
N GLU A 391 -4.45 -13.07 -8.97
CA GLU A 391 -3.41 -13.09 -10.01
C GLU A 391 -2.05 -12.61 -9.46
N VAL A 392 -2.02 -11.61 -8.56
CA VAL A 392 -0.78 -11.19 -7.88
C VAL A 392 -0.25 -12.28 -6.94
N ILE A 393 -1.12 -12.98 -6.22
CA ILE A 393 -0.74 -14.11 -5.36
C ILE A 393 -0.13 -15.25 -6.19
N GLU A 394 -0.66 -15.52 -7.38
CA GLU A 394 -0.10 -16.51 -8.31
C GLU A 394 1.30 -16.13 -8.79
N LEU A 395 1.54 -14.84 -9.07
CA LEU A 395 2.88 -14.34 -9.40
C LEU A 395 3.85 -14.53 -8.24
N ILE A 396 3.45 -14.17 -7.02
CA ILE A 396 4.25 -14.37 -5.80
C ILE A 396 4.60 -15.85 -5.61
N ASN A 397 3.61 -16.74 -5.72
CA ASN A 397 3.82 -18.18 -5.56
C ASN A 397 4.74 -18.76 -6.64
N LYS A 398 4.61 -18.31 -7.89
CA LYS A 398 5.51 -18.71 -8.98
C LYS A 398 6.96 -18.33 -8.68
N VAL A 399 7.19 -17.12 -8.13
CA VAL A 399 8.52 -16.66 -7.73
C VAL A 399 9.09 -17.51 -6.58
N TRP A 400 8.25 -17.94 -5.66
CA TRP A 400 8.63 -18.86 -4.58
C TRP A 400 8.70 -20.34 -5.01
N GLY A 401 8.37 -20.66 -6.27
CA GLY A 401 8.42 -22.02 -6.81
C GLY A 401 7.32 -22.95 -6.27
N ARG A 402 6.12 -22.41 -5.98
CA ARG A 402 4.98 -23.14 -5.41
C ARG A 402 3.90 -23.48 -6.43
#